data_AF-A0AAU5SRT5-F1
#
_entry.id   AF-A0AAU5SRT5-F1
#
_cell.length_a   1.000
_cell.length_b   1.000
_cell.length_c   1.000
_cell.angle_alpha   90.00
_cell.angle_beta   90.00
_cell.angle_gamma   90.00
#
_symmetry.space_group_name_H-M   'P 1'
#
loop_
_entity.id
_entity.type
_entity.pdbx_description
1 polymer ?
#
loop_
_entity_poly.entity_id
_entity_poly.type
_entity_poly.pdbx_seq_one_letter_code
_entity_poly.pdbx_strand_id
1 'polypeptide(L)'
;MTAHAELRAQLDALTTEAFRPDLAEIDRLPTLDIVRLMNAEDATVPAAVADRLPQIAAAVDAIAARMARGGRLLYAGAGTAGRMGILDASECPPTFNTDPRQVVGLIAGGPTAMVRAVEGAEDSTALAAEDLTALDLTATDTVIGISASGRTPYAVGAVEFARTRGALTVGLSCNAGSALAAAAEHGIEVVVGPEFLTGSTRLKAGTAQKLVLNLISTVTMIRLGKTYGNLMVDVRATNDKLRARSRRIVALATGAPDDEIEAALAATGGEVKDAVLVILGGVDGPTAATLLADADGHLRAALARTR
;
A
#
# COMPACT_ATOMS: atom_id res chain seq x y z
N MET A 1 26.49 -7.48 29.95
CA MET A 1 26.84 -6.26 29.18
C MET A 1 25.80 -5.20 29.53
N THR A 2 26.07 -3.91 29.32
CA THR A 2 25.03 -2.89 29.51
C THR A 2 24.04 -2.95 28.35
N ALA A 3 22.77 -2.61 28.58
CA ALA A 3 21.73 -2.58 27.53
C ALA A 3 22.15 -1.72 26.31
N HIS A 4 22.92 -0.66 26.55
CA HIS A 4 23.49 0.19 25.51
C HIS A 4 24.54 -0.53 24.63
N ALA A 5 25.40 -1.37 25.23
CA ALA A 5 26.39 -2.14 24.47
C ALA A 5 25.74 -3.21 23.58
N GLU A 6 24.65 -3.82 24.05
CA GLU A 6 23.87 -4.80 23.28
C GLU A 6 23.13 -4.13 22.11
N LEU A 7 22.50 -2.97 22.35
CA LEU A 7 21.83 -2.19 21.31
C LEU A 7 22.81 -1.75 20.21
N ARG A 8 24.01 -1.29 20.58
CA ARG A 8 25.04 -0.92 19.61
C ARG A 8 25.49 -2.10 18.75
N ALA A 9 25.76 -3.25 19.37
CA ALA A 9 26.15 -4.46 18.63
C ALA A 9 25.04 -4.92 17.67
N GLN A 10 23.77 -4.74 18.02
CA GLN A 10 22.65 -5.02 17.12
C GLN A 10 22.62 -4.04 15.94
N LEU A 11 22.80 -2.74 16.19
CA LEU A 11 22.84 -1.70 15.14
C LEU A 11 23.98 -1.94 14.15
N ASP A 12 25.18 -2.27 14.64
CA ASP A 12 26.36 -2.51 13.80
C ASP A 12 26.17 -3.69 12.80
N ALA A 13 25.25 -4.61 13.09
CA ALA A 13 24.91 -5.73 12.22
C ALA A 13 23.86 -5.39 11.15
N LEU A 14 23.16 -4.25 11.25
CA LEU A 14 22.11 -3.87 10.31
C LEU A 14 22.71 -3.23 9.05
N THR A 15 22.27 -3.72 7.88
CA THR A 15 22.68 -3.12 6.60
C THR A 15 22.21 -1.66 6.50
N THR A 16 21.05 -1.34 7.08
CA THR A 16 20.51 0.03 7.12
C THR A 16 21.35 1.04 7.90
N GLU A 17 22.23 0.57 8.79
CA GLU A 17 23.11 1.40 9.64
C GLU A 17 24.57 1.40 9.17
N ALA A 18 24.89 0.63 8.12
CA ALA A 18 26.26 0.43 7.68
C ALA A 18 26.88 1.70 7.10
N PHE A 19 28.10 2.01 7.53
CA PHE A 19 28.91 3.11 7.01
C PHE A 19 29.55 2.75 5.65
N ARG A 20 29.63 3.74 4.76
CA ARG A 20 30.16 3.64 3.39
C ARG A 20 31.47 4.43 3.25
N PRO A 21 32.65 3.78 3.31
CA PRO A 21 33.94 4.49 3.21
C PRO A 21 34.14 5.23 1.88
N ASP A 22 33.52 4.74 0.80
CA ASP A 22 33.51 5.38 -0.52
C ASP A 22 32.79 6.73 -0.54
N LEU A 23 31.88 6.98 0.42
CA LEU A 23 31.11 8.22 0.55
C LEU A 23 31.55 9.08 1.75
N ALA A 24 32.70 8.77 2.39
CA ALA A 24 33.12 9.42 3.63
C ALA A 24 33.27 10.95 3.53
N GLU A 25 33.61 11.46 2.34
CA GLU A 25 33.91 12.87 2.07
C GLU A 25 32.88 13.50 1.11
N ILE A 26 31.67 12.94 1.06
CA ILE A 26 30.63 13.35 0.12
C ILE A 26 30.22 14.82 0.27
N ASP A 27 30.36 15.37 1.48
CA ASP A 27 30.11 16.77 1.81
C ASP A 27 31.07 17.76 1.12
N ARG A 28 32.19 17.26 0.57
CA ARG A 28 33.19 18.07 -0.15
C ARG A 28 33.02 18.06 -1.66
N LEU A 29 32.13 17.23 -2.20
CA LEU A 29 31.92 17.14 -3.64
C LEU A 29 31.11 18.32 -4.18
N PRO A 30 31.28 18.70 -5.45
CA PRO A 30 30.36 19.61 -6.12
C PRO A 30 28.92 19.10 -6.03
N THR A 31 27.96 20.02 -5.86
CA THR A 31 26.54 19.65 -5.68
C THR A 31 26.01 18.76 -6.80
N LEU A 32 26.44 18.98 -8.05
CA LEU A 32 26.05 18.13 -9.18
C LEU A 32 26.49 16.67 -9.02
N ASP A 33 27.67 16.44 -8.44
CA ASP A 33 28.19 15.10 -8.23
C ASP A 33 27.47 14.41 -7.07
N ILE A 34 27.15 15.15 -5.99
CA ILE A 34 26.33 14.66 -4.88
C ILE A 34 24.97 14.16 -5.38
N VAL A 35 24.26 14.96 -6.19
CA VAL A 35 22.92 14.56 -6.71
C VAL A 35 23.01 13.41 -7.71
N ARG A 36 24.08 13.31 -8.51
CA ARG A 36 24.31 12.17 -9.41
C ARG A 36 24.56 10.88 -8.63
N LEU A 37 25.37 10.94 -7.57
CA LEU A 37 25.63 9.79 -6.71
C LEU A 37 24.35 9.34 -6.01
N MET A 38 23.56 10.27 -5.45
CA MET A 38 22.29 9.93 -4.82
C MET A 38 21.31 9.30 -5.81
N ASN A 39 21.20 9.82 -7.04
CA ASN A 39 20.34 9.24 -8.05
C ASN A 39 20.79 7.83 -8.51
N ALA A 40 22.10 7.59 -8.57
CA ALA A 40 22.64 6.27 -8.88
C ALA A 40 22.27 5.24 -7.80
N GLU A 41 22.27 5.64 -6.52
CA GLU A 41 21.77 4.82 -5.40
C GLU A 41 20.27 4.53 -5.55
N ASP A 42 19.45 5.54 -5.85
CA ASP A 42 18.00 5.38 -6.04
C ASP A 42 17.66 4.40 -7.17
N ALA A 43 18.46 4.38 -8.24
CA ALA A 43 18.26 3.47 -9.38
C ALA A 43 18.38 1.98 -9.02
N THR A 44 18.99 1.65 -7.87
CA THR A 44 19.11 0.27 -7.38
C THR A 44 17.83 -0.25 -6.72
N VAL A 45 16.97 0.65 -6.24
CA VAL A 45 15.81 0.30 -5.42
C VAL A 45 14.77 -0.56 -6.17
N PRO A 46 14.39 -0.25 -7.42
CA PRO A 46 13.42 -1.08 -8.15
C PRO A 46 13.87 -2.53 -8.36
N ALA A 47 15.19 -2.77 -8.53
CA ALA A 47 15.73 -4.12 -8.66
C ALA A 47 15.58 -4.92 -7.35
N ALA A 48 15.88 -4.30 -6.21
CA ALA A 48 15.68 -4.94 -4.90
C ALA A 48 14.20 -5.28 -4.64
N VAL A 49 13.26 -4.44 -5.10
CA VAL A 49 11.82 -4.74 -5.04
C VAL A 49 11.47 -5.89 -6.00
N ALA A 50 12.05 -5.91 -7.20
CA ALA A 50 11.82 -6.96 -8.20
C ALA A 50 12.16 -8.36 -7.66
N ASP A 51 13.24 -8.47 -6.87
CA ASP A 51 13.67 -9.72 -6.23
C ASP A 51 12.66 -10.26 -5.20
N ARG A 52 11.69 -9.43 -4.76
CA ARG A 52 10.65 -9.78 -3.78
C ARG A 52 9.25 -9.87 -4.36
N LEU A 53 9.08 -9.78 -5.67
CA LEU A 53 7.77 -9.88 -6.32
C LEU A 53 7.00 -11.16 -5.98
N PRO A 54 7.61 -12.36 -5.88
CA PRO A 54 6.87 -13.56 -5.48
C PRO A 54 6.24 -13.45 -4.08
N GLN A 55 6.97 -12.89 -3.11
CA GLN A 55 6.48 -12.68 -1.74
C GLN A 55 5.40 -11.60 -1.70
N ILE A 56 5.60 -10.51 -2.44
CA ILE A 56 4.61 -9.43 -2.56
C ILE A 56 3.31 -9.96 -3.18
N ALA A 57 3.40 -10.75 -4.26
CA ALA A 57 2.24 -11.35 -4.91
C ALA A 57 1.48 -12.29 -3.97
N ALA A 58 2.17 -13.15 -3.23
CA ALA A 58 1.55 -14.04 -2.24
C ALA A 58 0.81 -13.25 -1.14
N ALA A 59 1.41 -12.17 -0.64
CA ALA A 59 0.75 -11.29 0.33
C ALA A 59 -0.49 -10.62 -0.28
N VAL A 60 -0.40 -10.13 -1.52
CA VAL A 60 -1.54 -9.51 -2.23
C VAL A 60 -2.70 -10.48 -2.40
N ASP A 61 -2.44 -11.73 -2.79
CA ASP A 61 -3.51 -12.74 -2.94
C ASP A 61 -4.23 -12.98 -1.61
N ALA A 62 -3.49 -13.09 -0.51
CA ALA A 62 -4.04 -13.27 0.83
C ALA A 62 -4.83 -12.03 1.30
N ILE A 63 -4.32 -10.82 1.04
CA ILE A 63 -4.98 -9.55 1.35
C ILE A 63 -6.28 -9.41 0.55
N ALA A 64 -6.25 -9.65 -0.76
CA ALA A 64 -7.43 -9.57 -1.61
C ALA A 64 -8.52 -10.54 -1.14
N ALA A 65 -8.14 -11.77 -0.76
CA ALA A 65 -9.08 -12.74 -0.20
C ALA A 65 -9.72 -12.27 1.13
N ARG A 66 -8.97 -11.58 1.99
CA ARG A 66 -9.47 -10.99 3.25
C ARG A 66 -10.43 -9.83 2.98
N MET A 67 -10.04 -8.91 2.10
CA MET A 67 -10.85 -7.74 1.75
C MET A 67 -12.14 -8.13 1.01
N ALA A 68 -12.12 -9.17 0.18
CA ALA A 68 -13.32 -9.70 -0.46
C ALA A 68 -14.39 -10.20 0.55
N ARG A 69 -13.97 -10.56 1.76
CA ARG A 69 -14.87 -10.92 2.88
C ARG A 69 -15.25 -9.74 3.77
N GLY A 70 -14.97 -8.51 3.33
CA GLY A 70 -15.24 -7.28 4.09
C GLY A 70 -14.16 -6.88 5.09
N GLY A 71 -13.00 -7.54 5.08
CA GLY A 71 -11.85 -7.14 5.88
C GLY A 71 -11.20 -5.82 5.42
N ARG A 72 -10.44 -5.19 6.31
CA ARG A 72 -9.68 -3.96 6.04
C ARG A 72 -8.19 -4.25 5.88
N LEU A 73 -7.48 -3.32 5.24
CA LEU A 73 -6.03 -3.29 5.15
C LEU A 73 -5.47 -2.19 6.06
N LEU A 74 -4.71 -2.56 7.08
CA LEU A 74 -4.20 -1.63 8.09
C LEU A 74 -2.68 -1.59 8.04
N TYR A 75 -2.10 -0.42 7.77
CA TYR A 75 -0.66 -0.19 7.84
C TYR A 75 -0.28 0.29 9.25
N ALA A 76 0.81 -0.20 9.82
CA ALA A 76 1.32 0.24 11.12
C ALA A 76 2.83 0.44 11.09
N GLY A 77 3.29 1.64 11.40
CA GLY A 77 4.72 1.96 11.46
C GLY A 77 5.01 3.23 12.24
N ALA A 78 6.30 3.56 12.36
CA ALA A 78 6.75 4.79 13.00
C ALA A 78 7.49 5.68 12.00
N GLY A 79 7.57 6.98 12.28
CA GLY A 79 8.33 7.93 11.47
C GLY A 79 7.99 7.85 9.98
N THR A 80 9.01 7.75 9.12
CA THR A 80 8.82 7.65 7.66
C THR A 80 7.97 6.45 7.26
N ALA A 81 8.14 5.28 7.89
CA ALA A 81 7.39 4.08 7.56
C ALA A 81 5.88 4.26 7.81
N GLY A 82 5.51 4.82 8.96
CA GLY A 82 4.11 5.15 9.26
C GLY A 82 3.52 6.19 8.29
N ARG A 83 4.32 7.21 7.92
CA ARG A 83 3.90 8.20 6.91
C ARG A 83 3.68 7.60 5.53
N MET A 84 4.50 6.63 5.10
CA MET A 84 4.29 5.92 3.83
C MET A 84 2.99 5.10 3.84
N GLY A 85 2.66 4.46 4.96
CA GLY A 85 1.38 3.78 5.14
C GLY A 85 0.19 4.74 5.04
N ILE A 86 0.26 5.89 5.70
CA ILE A 86 -0.78 6.94 5.61
C ILE A 86 -0.92 7.47 4.18
N LEU A 87 0.20 7.72 3.50
CA LEU A 87 0.20 8.22 2.13
C LEU A 87 -0.54 7.26 1.18
N ASP A 88 -0.16 5.99 1.16
CA ASP A 88 -0.79 4.97 0.31
C ASP A 88 -2.28 4.78 0.65
N ALA A 89 -2.63 4.72 1.95
CA ALA A 89 -4.02 4.63 2.39
C ALA A 89 -4.87 5.82 1.91
N SER A 90 -4.33 7.04 1.98
CA SER A 90 -5.04 8.26 1.57
C SER A 90 -5.33 8.34 0.07
N GLU A 91 -4.54 7.63 -0.75
CA GLU A 91 -4.70 7.59 -2.20
C GLU A 91 -5.73 6.53 -2.64
N CYS A 92 -6.11 5.59 -1.77
CA CYS A 92 -7.08 4.54 -2.11
C CYS A 92 -8.49 5.07 -2.41
N PRO A 93 -9.10 5.95 -1.60
CA PRO A 93 -10.44 6.50 -1.90
C PRO A 93 -10.54 7.26 -3.23
N PRO A 94 -9.66 8.22 -3.57
CA PRO A 94 -9.77 8.94 -4.84
C PRO A 94 -9.40 8.10 -6.07
N THR A 95 -8.69 6.98 -5.90
CA THR A 95 -8.20 6.12 -6.99
C THR A 95 -9.16 4.96 -7.29
N PHE A 96 -9.64 4.29 -6.24
CA PHE A 96 -10.43 3.04 -6.34
C PHE A 96 -11.83 3.17 -5.73
N ASN A 97 -12.23 4.40 -5.33
CA ASN A 97 -13.53 4.70 -4.74
C ASN A 97 -13.83 3.80 -3.52
N THR A 98 -12.82 3.55 -2.70
CA THR A 98 -12.95 2.80 -1.45
C THR A 98 -13.53 3.67 -0.35
N ASP A 99 -14.27 3.07 0.60
CA ASP A 99 -14.56 3.73 1.87
C ASP A 99 -13.20 4.00 2.59
N PRO A 100 -12.97 5.20 3.15
CA PRO A 100 -11.72 5.54 3.83
C PRO A 100 -11.31 4.59 4.98
N ARG A 101 -12.24 3.77 5.49
CA ARG A 101 -11.97 2.76 6.52
C ARG A 101 -11.47 1.43 5.95
N GLN A 102 -11.53 1.21 4.63
CA GLN A 102 -11.06 -0.03 4.01
C GLN A 102 -9.55 -0.14 3.97
N VAL A 103 -8.84 0.99 3.87
CA VAL A 103 -7.37 1.06 3.91
C VAL A 103 -6.98 2.18 4.87
N VAL A 104 -6.27 1.86 5.95
CA VAL A 104 -5.98 2.79 7.04
C VAL A 104 -4.49 2.79 7.37
N GLY A 105 -3.91 3.97 7.53
CA GLY A 105 -2.53 4.12 8.02
C GLY A 105 -2.49 4.52 9.50
N LEU A 106 -1.82 3.71 10.32
CA LEU A 106 -1.45 4.01 11.70
C LEU A 106 0.00 4.46 11.77
N ILE A 107 0.25 5.50 12.56
CA ILE A 107 1.58 6.02 12.85
C ILE A 107 1.79 6.11 14.35
N ALA A 108 2.91 5.57 14.84
CA ALA A 108 3.30 5.69 16.24
C ALA A 108 3.36 7.17 16.66
N GLY A 109 2.65 7.52 17.75
CA GLY A 109 2.50 8.89 18.21
C GLY A 109 1.29 9.64 17.63
N GLY A 110 0.46 8.96 16.84
CA GLY A 110 -0.83 9.45 16.36
C GLY A 110 -0.74 10.57 15.31
N PRO A 111 -1.83 11.29 15.03
CA PRO A 111 -1.91 12.26 13.93
C PRO A 111 -0.83 13.34 13.94
N THR A 112 -0.37 13.78 15.12
CA THR A 112 0.72 14.76 15.25
C THR A 112 2.03 14.23 14.64
N ALA A 113 2.27 12.93 14.69
CA ALA A 113 3.46 12.28 14.14
C ALA A 113 3.55 12.41 12.60
N MET A 114 2.43 12.72 11.93
CA MET A 114 2.41 12.96 10.48
C MET A 114 3.26 14.17 10.10
N VAL A 115 3.23 15.23 10.91
CA VAL A 115 3.90 16.51 10.62
C VAL A 115 5.09 16.82 11.52
N ARG A 116 5.23 16.12 12.65
CA ARG A 116 6.34 16.28 13.60
C ARG A 116 6.85 14.91 14.04
N ALA A 117 8.11 14.80 14.45
CA ALA A 117 8.59 13.59 15.10
C ALA A 117 8.05 13.54 16.54
N VAL A 118 7.68 12.35 17.01
CA VAL A 118 7.28 12.10 18.40
C VAL A 118 8.28 11.09 18.97
N GLU A 119 9.14 11.57 19.85
CA GLU A 119 10.24 10.77 20.42
C GLU A 119 9.70 9.66 21.32
N GLY A 120 10.29 8.46 21.24
CA GLY A 120 9.93 7.29 22.05
C GLY A 120 8.65 6.56 21.67
N ALA A 121 7.81 7.10 20.77
CA ALA A 121 6.58 6.43 20.34
C ALA A 121 6.86 5.10 19.60
N GLU A 122 7.97 5.03 18.88
CA GLU A 122 8.37 3.85 18.10
C GLU A 122 8.81 2.66 18.96
N ASP A 123 9.19 2.92 20.21
CA ASP A 123 9.66 1.92 21.17
C ASP A 123 8.53 1.23 21.95
N SER A 124 7.27 1.64 21.75
CA SER A 124 6.11 1.10 22.47
C SER A 124 5.40 0.00 21.67
N THR A 125 5.54 -1.25 22.12
CA THR A 125 4.72 -2.38 21.64
C THR A 125 3.25 -2.25 22.05
N ALA A 126 3.00 -1.75 23.27
CA ALA A 126 1.66 -1.59 23.83
C ALA A 126 0.81 -0.58 23.02
N LEU A 127 1.42 0.51 22.57
CA LEU A 127 0.73 1.55 21.79
C LEU A 127 0.14 0.98 20.50
N ALA A 128 0.84 0.06 19.83
CA ALA A 128 0.33 -0.58 18.63
C ALA A 128 -0.93 -1.43 18.89
N ALA A 129 -0.96 -2.15 20.02
CA ALA A 129 -2.11 -2.94 20.42
C ALA A 129 -3.31 -2.04 20.80
N GLU A 130 -3.05 -0.91 21.46
CA GLU A 130 -4.07 0.10 21.78
C GLU A 130 -4.68 0.70 20.51
N ASP A 131 -3.86 1.14 19.56
CA ASP A 131 -4.31 1.71 18.28
C ASP A 131 -5.15 0.71 17.48
N LEU A 132 -4.71 -0.55 17.39
CA LEU A 132 -5.45 -1.61 16.69
C LEU A 132 -6.74 -2.00 17.42
N THR A 133 -6.75 -1.95 18.74
CA THR A 133 -7.96 -2.17 19.54
C THR A 133 -8.98 -1.06 19.33
N ALA A 134 -8.53 0.21 19.26
CA ALA A 134 -9.39 1.35 18.98
C ALA A 134 -10.02 1.30 17.57
N LEU A 135 -9.44 0.55 16.65
CA LEU A 135 -10.00 0.26 15.33
C LEU A 135 -10.91 -0.99 15.31
N ASP A 136 -11.19 -1.62 16.45
CA ASP A 136 -11.93 -2.88 16.53
C ASP A 136 -11.34 -3.95 15.60
N LEU A 137 -10.03 -4.20 15.69
CA LEU A 137 -9.36 -5.19 14.84
C LEU A 137 -10.04 -6.57 14.93
N THR A 138 -10.29 -7.18 13.77
CA THR A 138 -10.94 -8.48 13.62
C THR A 138 -10.07 -9.48 12.85
N ALA A 139 -10.44 -10.75 12.89
CA ALA A 139 -9.75 -11.81 12.14
C ALA A 139 -9.90 -11.67 10.61
N THR A 140 -10.86 -10.89 10.10
CA THR A 140 -10.99 -10.66 8.65
C THR A 140 -10.03 -9.57 8.16
N ASP A 141 -9.49 -8.74 9.04
CA ASP A 141 -8.56 -7.68 8.70
C ASP A 141 -7.15 -8.22 8.36
N THR A 142 -6.36 -7.36 7.72
CA THR A 142 -4.92 -7.56 7.52
C THR A 142 -4.15 -6.40 8.16
N VAL A 143 -3.07 -6.72 8.88
CA VAL A 143 -2.13 -5.73 9.41
C VAL A 143 -0.77 -5.89 8.74
N ILE A 144 -0.25 -4.80 8.17
CA ILE A 144 1.10 -4.72 7.64
C ILE A 144 1.93 -3.85 8.59
N GLY A 145 2.85 -4.48 9.31
CA GLY A 145 3.90 -3.77 10.04
C GLY A 145 4.98 -3.29 9.08
N ILE A 146 5.40 -2.03 9.21
CA ILE A 146 6.39 -1.40 8.33
C ILE A 146 7.53 -0.84 9.17
N SER A 147 8.76 -1.33 8.92
CA SER A 147 9.97 -0.83 9.59
C SER A 147 11.19 -1.06 8.71
N ALA A 148 11.92 0.00 8.35
CA ALA A 148 13.16 -0.15 7.57
C ALA A 148 14.18 -1.04 8.30
N SER A 149 14.36 -0.82 9.61
CA SER A 149 15.27 -1.63 10.42
C SER A 149 14.78 -3.06 10.61
N GLY A 150 13.46 -3.29 10.50
CA GLY A 150 12.81 -4.58 10.71
C GLY A 150 12.70 -5.00 12.18
N ARG A 151 13.00 -4.08 13.11
CA ARG A 151 12.99 -4.34 14.56
C ARG A 151 12.24 -3.30 15.39
N THR A 152 11.63 -2.29 14.75
CA THR A 152 10.90 -1.24 15.47
C THR A 152 9.80 -1.85 16.36
N PRO A 153 9.86 -1.66 17.69
CA PRO A 153 8.93 -2.31 18.61
C PRO A 153 7.46 -2.07 18.30
N TYR A 154 7.07 -0.85 17.92
CA TYR A 154 5.69 -0.56 17.51
C TYR A 154 5.22 -1.42 16.31
N ALA A 155 6.05 -1.56 15.27
CA ALA A 155 5.69 -2.33 14.08
C ALA A 155 5.64 -3.84 14.37
N VAL A 156 6.57 -4.36 15.17
CA VAL A 156 6.59 -5.76 15.60
C VAL A 156 5.38 -6.06 16.48
N GLY A 157 5.12 -5.21 17.48
CA GLY A 157 3.98 -5.35 18.38
C GLY A 157 2.63 -5.28 17.65
N ALA A 158 2.50 -4.45 16.61
CA ALA A 158 1.31 -4.42 15.76
C ALA A 158 1.03 -5.78 15.11
N VAL A 159 2.06 -6.39 14.51
CA VAL A 159 1.98 -7.69 13.84
C VAL A 159 1.70 -8.80 14.84
N GLU A 160 2.41 -8.84 15.96
CA GLU A 160 2.20 -9.85 17.01
C GLU A 160 0.79 -9.78 17.59
N PHE A 161 0.32 -8.58 17.93
CA PHE A 161 -1.04 -8.37 18.44
C PHE A 161 -2.08 -8.81 17.40
N ALA A 162 -1.92 -8.39 16.14
CA ALA A 162 -2.84 -8.77 15.07
C ALA A 162 -2.94 -10.30 14.89
N ARG A 163 -1.81 -11.01 15.02
CA ARG A 163 -1.77 -12.46 14.98
C ARG A 163 -2.59 -13.10 16.10
N THR A 164 -2.54 -12.56 17.32
CA THR A 164 -3.38 -13.04 18.43
C THR A 164 -4.89 -12.86 18.18
N ARG A 165 -5.26 -11.91 17.31
CA ARG A 165 -6.66 -11.64 16.92
C ARG A 165 -7.08 -12.44 15.68
N GLY A 166 -6.19 -13.27 15.12
CA GLY A 166 -6.46 -14.07 13.92
C GLY A 166 -6.46 -13.29 12.61
N ALA A 167 -6.00 -12.03 12.63
CA ALA A 167 -5.84 -11.21 11.43
C ALA A 167 -4.67 -11.74 10.59
N LEU A 168 -4.73 -11.50 9.27
CA LEU A 168 -3.58 -11.74 8.40
C LEU A 168 -2.47 -10.75 8.75
N THR A 169 -1.21 -11.20 8.72
CA THR A 169 -0.07 -10.35 9.11
C THR A 169 1.02 -10.34 8.05
N VAL A 170 1.51 -9.15 7.74
CA VAL A 170 2.64 -8.94 6.82
C VAL A 170 3.70 -8.07 7.52
N GLY A 171 4.97 -8.45 7.40
CA GLY A 171 6.10 -7.68 7.90
C GLY A 171 6.94 -7.15 6.74
N LEU A 172 7.03 -5.83 6.59
CA LEU A 172 7.81 -5.18 5.54
C LEU A 172 9.06 -4.51 6.14
N SER A 173 10.24 -4.99 5.75
CA SER A 173 11.53 -4.47 6.21
C SER A 173 12.59 -4.34 5.12
N CYS A 174 13.71 -3.70 5.46
CA CYS A 174 14.86 -3.49 4.57
C CYS A 174 16.15 -4.15 5.07
N ASN A 175 16.05 -5.02 6.08
CA ASN A 175 17.13 -5.88 6.55
C ASN A 175 16.70 -7.34 6.43
N ALA A 176 17.64 -8.22 6.06
CA ALA A 176 17.39 -9.66 6.02
C ALA A 176 17.30 -10.26 7.43
N GLY A 177 16.48 -11.29 7.60
CA GLY A 177 16.36 -12.02 8.88
C GLY A 177 15.80 -11.17 10.01
N SER A 178 14.93 -10.21 9.68
CA SER A 178 14.37 -9.24 10.60
C SER A 178 13.34 -9.85 11.57
N ALA A 179 13.28 -9.29 12.78
CA ALA A 179 12.29 -9.69 13.79
C ALA A 179 10.85 -9.50 13.28
N LEU A 180 10.60 -8.42 12.53
CA LEU A 180 9.31 -8.12 11.95
C LEU A 180 8.88 -9.17 10.91
N ALA A 181 9.78 -9.62 10.04
CA ALA A 181 9.46 -10.67 9.07
C ALA A 181 9.20 -12.01 9.77
N ALA A 182 9.97 -12.34 10.82
CA ALA A 182 9.79 -13.55 11.61
C ALA A 182 8.46 -13.56 12.40
N ALA A 183 7.99 -12.39 12.85
CA ALA A 183 6.73 -12.24 13.58
C ALA A 183 5.48 -12.32 12.68
N ALA A 184 5.61 -12.15 11.36
CA ALA A 184 4.51 -12.10 10.40
C ALA A 184 4.19 -13.47 9.77
N GLU A 185 3.02 -13.59 9.13
CA GLU A 185 2.69 -14.72 8.25
C GLU A 185 3.39 -14.57 6.90
N HIS A 186 3.41 -13.35 6.36
CA HIS A 186 4.18 -13.00 5.16
C HIS A 186 5.30 -12.02 5.51
N GLY A 187 6.55 -12.45 5.42
CA GLY A 187 7.72 -11.58 5.51
C GLY A 187 8.15 -11.05 4.13
N ILE A 188 8.31 -9.74 3.98
CA ILE A 188 8.81 -9.06 2.78
C ILE A 188 10.05 -8.24 3.17
N GLU A 189 11.23 -8.73 2.80
CA GLU A 189 12.51 -8.12 3.16
C GLU A 189 13.21 -7.54 1.93
N VAL A 190 13.03 -6.25 1.67
CA VAL A 190 13.61 -5.54 0.52
C VAL A 190 14.95 -4.92 0.91
N VAL A 191 16.03 -5.70 0.77
CA VAL A 191 17.38 -5.26 1.14
C VAL A 191 17.94 -4.32 0.07
N VAL A 192 17.95 -3.02 0.36
CA VAL A 192 18.40 -1.95 -0.56
C VAL A 192 19.89 -1.58 -0.40
N GLY A 193 20.61 -2.32 0.45
CA GLY A 193 21.99 -2.00 0.84
C GLY A 193 22.09 -0.79 1.78
N PRO A 194 23.33 -0.37 2.12
CA PRO A 194 23.57 0.79 2.98
C PRO A 194 23.02 2.08 2.37
N GLU A 195 22.53 2.98 3.22
CA GLU A 195 21.97 4.25 2.77
C GLU A 195 23.04 5.24 2.29
N PHE A 196 22.62 6.20 1.45
CA PHE A 196 23.49 7.28 0.94
C PHE A 196 24.05 8.16 2.07
N LEU A 197 23.22 8.42 3.07
CA LEU A 197 23.63 8.96 4.37
C LEU A 197 23.40 7.87 5.41
N THR A 198 24.44 7.48 6.15
CA THR A 198 24.40 6.40 7.15
C THR A 198 23.18 6.53 8.07
N GLY A 199 22.36 5.48 8.16
CA GLY A 199 21.16 5.43 8.99
C GLY A 199 19.96 6.23 8.46
N SER A 200 20.09 6.98 7.37
CA SER A 200 18.99 7.80 6.81
C SER A 200 18.02 6.97 5.98
N THR A 201 17.32 6.04 6.63
CA THR A 201 16.39 5.09 5.99
C THR A 201 15.15 5.73 5.36
N ARG A 202 14.99 7.06 5.49
CA ARG A 202 13.99 7.83 4.73
C ARG A 202 14.28 7.89 3.22
N LEU A 203 15.47 7.46 2.79
CA LEU A 203 15.93 7.51 1.40
C LEU A 203 15.58 6.22 0.64
N LYS A 204 16.52 5.29 0.45
CA LYS A 204 16.28 4.08 -0.36
C LYS A 204 15.25 3.17 0.29
N ALA A 205 15.34 2.93 1.59
CA ALA A 205 14.40 2.07 2.30
C ALA A 205 12.98 2.65 2.28
N GLY A 206 12.82 3.96 2.50
CA GLY A 206 11.54 4.66 2.35
C GLY A 206 10.97 4.59 0.93
N THR A 207 11.84 4.69 -0.08
CA THR A 207 11.45 4.53 -1.49
C THR A 207 10.99 3.09 -1.79
N ALA A 208 11.72 2.09 -1.31
CA ALA A 208 11.33 0.68 -1.43
C ALA A 208 9.97 0.41 -0.78
N GLN A 209 9.76 0.93 0.44
CA GLN A 209 8.48 0.82 1.14
C GLN A 209 7.34 1.41 0.31
N LYS A 210 7.51 2.63 -0.25
CA LYS A 210 6.50 3.23 -1.13
C LYS A 210 6.17 2.32 -2.33
N LEU A 211 7.19 1.79 -3.02
CA LEU A 211 6.98 0.92 -4.17
C LEU A 211 6.22 -0.36 -3.80
N VAL A 212 6.57 -0.99 -2.67
CA VAL A 212 5.89 -2.19 -2.19
C VAL A 212 4.45 -1.90 -1.78
N LEU A 213 4.19 -0.81 -1.05
CA LEU A 213 2.83 -0.45 -0.64
C LEU A 213 1.95 -0.16 -1.85
N ASN A 214 2.47 0.56 -2.85
CA ASN A 214 1.73 0.80 -4.09
C ASN A 214 1.45 -0.49 -4.88
N LEU A 215 2.38 -1.45 -4.89
CA LEU A 215 2.13 -2.78 -5.47
C LEU A 215 1.01 -3.49 -4.69
N ILE A 216 1.06 -3.46 -3.35
CA ILE A 216 0.07 -4.11 -2.51
C ILE A 216 -1.32 -3.51 -2.74
N SER A 217 -1.48 -2.20 -2.56
CA SER A 217 -2.78 -1.53 -2.67
C SER A 217 -3.34 -1.63 -4.11
N THR A 218 -2.54 -1.30 -5.12
CA THR A 218 -3.00 -1.28 -6.51
C THR A 218 -3.37 -2.68 -7.00
N VAL A 219 -2.50 -3.67 -6.80
CA VAL A 219 -2.77 -5.03 -7.31
C VAL A 219 -3.91 -5.68 -6.52
N THR A 220 -4.03 -5.43 -5.21
CA THR A 220 -5.20 -5.86 -4.42
C THR A 220 -6.48 -5.29 -5.03
N MET A 221 -6.53 -3.99 -5.34
CA MET A 221 -7.73 -3.36 -5.91
C MET A 221 -8.05 -3.87 -7.31
N ILE A 222 -7.04 -4.20 -8.12
CA ILE A 222 -7.23 -4.90 -9.40
C ILE A 222 -7.89 -6.27 -9.16
N ARG A 223 -7.42 -7.03 -8.16
CA ARG A 223 -7.97 -8.36 -7.81
C ARG A 223 -9.36 -8.31 -7.18
N LEU A 224 -9.78 -7.15 -6.67
CA LEU A 224 -11.14 -6.86 -6.20
C LEU A 224 -12.04 -6.25 -7.28
N GLY A 225 -11.60 -6.26 -8.55
CA GLY A 225 -12.40 -5.79 -9.68
C GLY A 225 -12.57 -4.27 -9.74
N LYS A 226 -11.76 -3.46 -9.05
CA LYS A 226 -11.83 -1.99 -9.10
C LYS A 226 -11.40 -1.40 -10.45
N THR A 227 -10.80 -2.22 -11.31
CA THR A 227 -10.32 -1.82 -12.65
C THR A 227 -10.91 -2.69 -13.76
N TYR A 228 -10.83 -2.21 -14.99
CA TYR A 228 -11.08 -2.96 -16.22
C TYR A 228 -9.92 -2.75 -17.18
N GLY A 229 -9.09 -3.78 -17.36
CA GLY A 229 -7.77 -3.57 -17.96
C GLY A 229 -6.95 -2.60 -17.10
N ASN A 230 -6.46 -1.52 -17.70
CA ASN A 230 -5.74 -0.46 -17.01
C ASN A 230 -6.61 0.77 -16.69
N LEU A 231 -7.93 0.68 -16.86
CA LEU A 231 -8.86 1.77 -16.57
C LEU A 231 -9.41 1.65 -15.14
N MET A 232 -9.34 2.74 -14.39
CA MET A 232 -9.99 2.87 -13.07
C MET A 232 -11.49 3.09 -13.29
N VAL A 233 -12.26 2.01 -13.38
CA VAL A 233 -13.70 2.05 -13.70
C VAL A 233 -14.59 2.21 -12.46
N ASP A 234 -14.04 2.09 -11.26
CA ASP A 234 -14.78 2.34 -10.01
C ASP A 234 -14.53 3.80 -9.56
N VAL A 235 -15.20 4.74 -10.22
CA VAL A 235 -15.06 6.19 -9.98
C VAL A 235 -16.44 6.81 -9.78
N ARG A 236 -16.63 7.50 -8.65
CA ARG A 236 -17.82 8.32 -8.40
C ARG A 236 -17.63 9.75 -8.86
N ALA A 237 -18.52 10.21 -9.73
CA ALA A 237 -18.48 11.54 -10.31
C ALA A 237 -19.02 12.64 -9.36
N THR A 238 -18.26 13.00 -8.32
CA THR A 238 -18.68 14.01 -7.32
C THR A 238 -18.42 15.47 -7.73
N ASN A 239 -17.69 15.70 -8.83
CA ASN A 239 -17.39 17.03 -9.37
C ASN A 239 -17.21 16.98 -10.90
N ASP A 240 -17.13 18.15 -11.56
CA ASP A 240 -17.04 18.25 -13.02
C ASP A 240 -15.83 17.52 -13.60
N LYS A 241 -14.67 17.59 -12.92
CA LYS A 241 -13.46 16.87 -13.33
C LYS A 241 -13.69 15.36 -13.32
N LEU A 242 -14.37 14.84 -12.29
CA LEU A 242 -14.68 13.41 -12.20
C LEU A 242 -15.77 12.99 -13.20
N ARG A 243 -16.77 13.84 -13.49
CA ARG A 243 -17.73 13.60 -14.60
C ARG A 243 -17.03 13.47 -15.95
N ALA A 244 -16.15 14.42 -16.27
CA ALA A 244 -15.35 14.37 -17.51
C ALA A 244 -14.46 13.12 -17.56
N ARG A 245 -13.89 12.70 -16.42
CA ARG A 245 -13.11 11.47 -16.31
C ARG A 245 -13.98 10.23 -16.54
N SER A 246 -15.15 10.14 -15.94
CA SER A 246 -16.10 9.02 -16.12
C SER A 246 -16.47 8.84 -17.59
N ARG A 247 -16.86 9.93 -18.28
CA ARG A 247 -17.13 9.90 -19.73
C ARG A 247 -15.95 9.37 -20.54
N ARG A 248 -14.74 9.88 -20.27
CA ARG A 248 -13.51 9.43 -20.94
C ARG A 248 -13.22 7.95 -20.69
N ILE A 249 -13.48 7.44 -19.48
CA ILE A 249 -13.27 6.02 -19.16
C ILE A 249 -14.26 5.16 -19.95
N VAL A 250 -15.55 5.52 -19.98
CA VAL A 250 -16.54 4.78 -20.76
C VAL A 250 -16.18 4.80 -22.25
N ALA A 251 -15.78 5.96 -22.79
CA ALA A 251 -15.31 6.07 -24.18
C ALA A 251 -14.13 5.14 -24.47
N LEU A 252 -13.10 5.13 -23.61
CA LEU A 252 -11.92 4.26 -23.77
C LEU A 252 -12.27 2.78 -23.64
N ALA A 253 -13.22 2.43 -22.77
CA ALA A 253 -13.62 1.05 -22.54
C ALA A 253 -14.48 0.47 -23.67
N THR A 254 -15.29 1.32 -24.32
CA THR A 254 -16.36 0.88 -25.23
C THR A 254 -16.15 1.28 -26.69
N GLY A 255 -15.48 2.39 -26.95
CA GLY A 255 -15.40 3.00 -28.28
C GLY A 255 -16.72 3.62 -28.79
N ALA A 256 -17.73 3.73 -27.93
CA ALA A 256 -19.04 4.27 -28.27
C ALA A 256 -19.00 5.81 -28.52
N PRO A 257 -19.97 6.35 -29.28
CA PRO A 257 -20.12 7.79 -29.47
C PRO A 257 -20.65 8.48 -28.20
N ASP A 258 -20.43 9.80 -28.11
CA ASP A 258 -20.76 10.60 -26.91
C ASP A 258 -22.24 10.50 -26.50
N ASP A 259 -23.17 10.46 -27.45
CA ASP A 259 -24.61 10.37 -27.16
C ASP A 259 -25.00 9.05 -26.47
N GLU A 260 -24.42 7.93 -26.91
CA GLU A 260 -24.61 6.62 -26.28
C GLU A 260 -23.99 6.58 -24.88
N ILE A 261 -22.81 7.19 -24.71
CA ILE A 261 -22.13 7.30 -23.42
C ILE A 261 -22.96 8.12 -22.42
N GLU A 262 -23.48 9.27 -22.85
CA GLU A 262 -24.34 10.10 -21.99
C GLU A 262 -25.62 9.38 -21.59
N ALA A 263 -26.25 8.69 -22.53
CA ALA A 263 -27.46 7.91 -22.25
C ALA A 263 -27.19 6.80 -21.24
N ALA A 264 -26.10 6.04 -21.41
CA ALA A 264 -25.72 4.96 -20.51
C ALA A 264 -25.38 5.49 -19.10
N LEU A 265 -24.57 6.55 -19.00
CA LEU A 265 -24.24 7.18 -17.72
C LEU A 265 -25.48 7.75 -17.01
N ALA A 266 -26.41 8.36 -17.76
CA ALA A 266 -27.67 8.85 -17.18
C ALA A 266 -28.53 7.69 -16.65
N ALA A 267 -28.63 6.59 -17.41
CA ALA A 267 -29.40 5.42 -17.03
C ALA A 267 -28.84 4.69 -15.79
N THR A 268 -27.55 4.84 -15.50
CA THR A 268 -26.86 4.17 -14.38
C THR A 268 -26.52 5.12 -13.22
N GLY A 269 -27.08 6.33 -13.21
CA GLY A 269 -26.81 7.30 -12.14
C GLY A 269 -25.34 7.77 -12.08
N GLY A 270 -24.62 7.65 -13.20
CA GLY A 270 -23.20 8.01 -13.33
C GLY A 270 -22.23 6.89 -12.96
N GLU A 271 -22.71 5.69 -12.63
CA GLU A 271 -21.84 4.54 -12.32
C GLU A 271 -21.19 4.00 -13.60
N VAL A 272 -19.86 4.08 -13.65
CA VAL A 272 -19.06 3.83 -14.86
C VAL A 272 -19.06 2.36 -15.26
N LYS A 273 -18.94 1.43 -14.29
CA LYS A 273 -18.97 -0.01 -14.59
C LYS A 273 -20.29 -0.43 -15.22
N ASP A 274 -21.39 0.04 -14.65
CA ASP A 274 -22.73 -0.24 -15.15
C ASP A 274 -22.91 0.35 -16.54
N ALA A 275 -22.46 1.59 -16.78
CA ALA A 275 -22.55 2.22 -18.10
C ALA A 275 -21.75 1.44 -19.16
N VAL A 276 -20.55 0.95 -18.83
CA VAL A 276 -19.78 0.09 -19.75
C VAL A 276 -20.51 -1.23 -20.03
N LEU A 277 -21.17 -1.81 -19.03
CA LEU A 277 -21.91 -3.06 -19.17
C LEU A 277 -23.21 -2.88 -19.98
N VAL A 278 -23.91 -1.75 -19.83
CA VAL A 278 -25.06 -1.37 -20.66
C VAL A 278 -24.66 -1.35 -22.14
N ILE A 279 -23.57 -0.65 -22.47
CA ILE A 279 -23.09 -0.49 -23.84
C ILE A 279 -22.57 -1.80 -24.43
N LEU A 280 -21.60 -2.44 -23.78
CA LEU A 280 -20.94 -3.63 -24.33
C LEU A 280 -21.78 -4.91 -24.18
N GLY A 281 -22.65 -4.95 -23.19
CA GLY A 281 -23.54 -6.08 -22.91
C GLY A 281 -24.89 -5.99 -23.60
N GLY A 282 -25.30 -4.80 -24.07
CA GLY A 282 -26.61 -4.59 -24.68
C GLY A 282 -27.78 -4.80 -23.71
N VAL A 283 -27.58 -4.48 -22.43
CA VAL A 283 -28.56 -4.69 -21.35
C VAL A 283 -29.00 -3.35 -20.75
N ASP A 284 -30.14 -3.32 -20.04
CA ASP A 284 -30.56 -2.13 -19.31
C ASP A 284 -29.78 -1.92 -18.00
N GLY A 285 -29.90 -0.73 -17.41
CA GLY A 285 -29.19 -0.37 -16.17
C GLY A 285 -29.46 -1.33 -14.99
N PRO A 286 -30.73 -1.68 -14.69
CA PRO A 286 -31.04 -2.65 -13.62
C PRO A 286 -30.42 -4.04 -13.85
N THR A 287 -30.43 -4.52 -15.09
CA THR A 287 -29.80 -5.80 -15.45
C THR A 287 -28.29 -5.70 -15.32
N ALA A 288 -27.67 -4.59 -15.76
CA ALA A 288 -26.24 -4.35 -15.59
C ALA A 288 -25.82 -4.38 -14.11
N ALA A 289 -26.54 -3.67 -13.24
CA ALA A 289 -26.29 -3.66 -11.80
C ALA A 289 -26.39 -5.07 -11.18
N THR A 290 -27.39 -5.87 -11.59
CA THR A 290 -27.57 -7.25 -11.13
C THR A 290 -26.41 -8.15 -11.56
N LEU A 291 -26.05 -8.11 -12.86
CA LEU A 291 -24.95 -8.89 -13.40
C LEU A 291 -23.61 -8.55 -12.77
N LEU A 292 -23.39 -7.26 -12.46
CA LEU A 292 -22.19 -6.81 -11.78
C LEU A 292 -22.15 -7.27 -10.32
N ALA A 293 -23.27 -7.22 -9.61
CA ALA A 293 -23.39 -7.74 -8.25
C ALA A 293 -23.11 -9.24 -8.19
N ASP A 294 -23.72 -10.03 -9.09
CA ASP A 294 -23.52 -11.48 -9.15
C ASP A 294 -22.07 -11.87 -9.58
N ALA A 295 -21.33 -10.93 -10.15
CA ALA A 295 -19.93 -11.07 -10.55
C ALA A 295 -18.95 -10.45 -9.53
N ASP A 296 -19.41 -10.16 -8.31
CA ASP A 296 -18.61 -9.55 -7.24
C ASP A 296 -17.91 -8.25 -7.69
N GLY A 297 -18.59 -7.44 -8.49
CA GLY A 297 -18.04 -6.18 -8.99
C GLY A 297 -17.03 -6.29 -10.14
N HIS A 298 -16.76 -7.50 -10.65
CA HIS A 298 -15.82 -7.75 -11.74
C HIS A 298 -16.47 -7.56 -13.11
N LEU A 299 -16.22 -6.40 -13.73
CA LEU A 299 -16.84 -6.02 -15.01
C LEU A 299 -16.60 -7.04 -16.14
N ARG A 300 -15.40 -7.61 -16.25
CA ARG A 300 -15.10 -8.61 -17.29
C ARG A 300 -15.89 -9.92 -17.09
N ALA A 301 -16.11 -10.32 -15.84
CA ALA A 301 -16.91 -11.50 -15.52
C ALA A 301 -18.40 -11.23 -15.77
N ALA A 302 -18.90 -10.03 -15.44
CA ALA A 302 -20.27 -9.61 -15.74
C ALA A 302 -20.55 -9.60 -17.25
N LEU A 303 -19.64 -9.06 -18.06
CA LEU A 303 -19.73 -9.07 -19.53
C LEU A 303 -19.75 -10.48 -20.15
N ALA A 304 -19.12 -11.46 -19.50
CA ALA A 304 -19.15 -12.84 -19.99
C ALA A 304 -20.53 -13.49 -19.79
N ARG A 305 -21.37 -12.94 -18.92
CA ARG A 305 -22.72 -13.45 -18.60
C ARG A 305 -23.84 -12.81 -19.44
N THR A 306 -23.52 -11.80 -20.25
CA THR A 306 -24.47 -11.19 -21.19
C THR A 306 -24.50 -11.92 -22.55
N ARG A 307 -23.64 -12.92 -22.75
CA ARG A 307 -23.46 -13.66 -24.00
C ARG A 307 -24.15 -15.02 -23.96
#